data_AF-A0A960CZI0-F1
#
_entry.id   AF-A0A960CZI0-F1
#
_cell.length_a   1.000
_cell.length_b   1.000
_cell.length_c   1.000
_cell.angle_alpha   90.00
_cell.angle_beta   90.00
_cell.angle_gamma   90.00
#
_symmetry.space_group_name_H-M   'P 1'
#
loop_
_entity.id
_entity.type
_entity.pdbx_description
1 polymer ?
#
loop_
_entity_poly.entity_id
_entity_poly.type
_entity_poly.pdbx_seq_one_letter_code
_entity_poly.pdbx_strand_id
1 'polypeptide(L)' 'KAEVEKWREHDPIQNFTDRCLAEGLLTAEDLATTEQAVATEVADAVAYAEAGTLESVDDLTRDIMTPIMKSSVAEALS' A
#
# COMPACT_ATOMS: atom_id res chain seq x y z
N LYS A 1 2.31 -4.66 25.38
CA LYS A 1 0.87 -4.31 25.27
C LYS A 1 0.57 -2.94 25.85
N ALA A 2 0.94 -2.65 27.11
CA ALA A 2 0.69 -1.34 27.73
C ALA A 2 1.30 -0.14 26.97
N GLU A 3 2.50 -0.30 26.40
CA GLU A 3 3.13 0.76 25.60
C GLU A 3 2.39 1.06 24.29
N VAL A 4 1.97 0.03 23.56
CA VAL A 4 1.17 0.20 22.33
C VAL A 4 -0.13 0.94 22.62
N GLU A 5 -0.77 0.63 23.74
CA GLU A 5 -2.02 1.30 24.14
C GLU A 5 -1.81 2.78 24.42
N LYS A 6 -0.73 3.12 25.15
CA LYS A 6 -0.35 4.52 25.40
C LYS A 6 -0.09 5.29 24.10
N TRP A 7 0.48 4.64 23.09
CA TRP A 7 0.70 5.27 21.78
C TRP A 7 -0.58 5.40 20.95
N ARG A 8 -1.58 4.53 21.12
CA ARG A 8 -2.90 4.68 20.48
C ARG A 8 -3.65 5.91 20.96
N GLU A 9 -3.47 6.33 22.22
CA GLU A 9 -4.00 7.61 22.72
C GLU A 9 -3.48 8.82 21.91
N HIS A 10 -2.36 8.66 21.22
CA HIS A 10 -1.72 9.68 20.40
C HIS A 10 -1.95 9.44 18.90
N ASP A 11 -2.99 8.69 18.52
CA ASP A 11 -3.32 8.43 17.13
C ASP A 11 -3.58 9.75 16.38
N PRO A 12 -2.73 10.10 15.40
CA PRO A 12 -2.88 11.36 14.66
C PRO A 12 -4.15 11.39 13.81
N ILE A 13 -4.65 10.24 13.34
CA ILE A 13 -5.87 10.15 12.53
C ILE A 13 -7.07 10.50 13.41
N GLN A 14 -7.20 9.82 14.57
CA GLN A 14 -8.31 10.09 15.50
C GLN A 14 -8.29 11.54 15.98
N ASN A 15 -7.12 12.03 16.43
CA ASN A 15 -6.98 13.39 16.94
C ASN A 15 -7.35 14.46 15.90
N PHE A 16 -7.00 14.23 14.63
CA PHE A 16 -7.35 15.17 13.57
C PHE A 16 -8.83 15.09 13.20
N THR A 17 -9.40 13.88 13.11
CA THR A 17 -10.82 13.65 12.87
C THR A 17 -11.69 14.35 13.92
N ASP A 18 -11.35 14.19 15.21
CA ASP A 18 -12.07 14.83 16.31
C ASP A 18 -12.06 16.36 16.19
N ARG A 19 -10.91 16.93 15.83
CA ARG A 19 -10.78 18.38 15.59
C ARG A 19 -11.65 18.83 14.42
N CYS A 20 -11.63 18.11 13.29
CA CYS A 20 -12.44 18.45 12.13
C CYS A 20 -13.95 18.39 12.42
N LEU A 21 -14.40 17.40 13.19
CA LEU A 21 -15.79 17.30 13.64
C LEU A 21 -16.16 18.45 14.59
N ALA A 22 -15.29 18.78 15.54
CA ALA A 22 -15.52 19.87 16.50
C ALA A 22 -15.58 21.24 15.83
N GLU A 23 -14.78 21.47 14.79
CA GLU A 23 -14.74 22.70 14.00
C GLU A 23 -15.81 22.75 12.89
N GLY A 24 -16.57 21.66 12.69
CA GLY A 24 -17.59 21.55 11.64
C GLY A 24 -17.03 21.49 10.22
N LEU A 25 -15.74 21.15 10.08
CA LEU A 25 -15.07 20.94 8.79
C LEU A 25 -15.45 19.60 8.15
N LEU A 26 -15.95 18.68 8.96
CA LEU A 26 -16.39 17.34 8.58
C LEU A 26 -17.68 17.03 9.34
N THR A 27 -18.60 16.31 8.71
CA THR A 27 -19.72 15.67 9.42
C THR A 27 -19.41 14.21 9.73
N ALA A 28 -20.16 13.61 10.65
CA ALA A 28 -20.06 12.18 10.92
C ALA A 28 -20.42 11.32 9.70
N GLU A 29 -21.27 11.83 8.81
CA GLU A 29 -21.65 11.16 7.56
C GLU A 29 -20.51 11.20 6.53
N ASP A 30 -19.81 12.32 6.41
CA ASP A 30 -18.63 12.44 5.55
C ASP A 30 -17.53 11.46 6.00
N LEU A 31 -17.32 11.34 7.31
CA LEU A 31 -16.38 10.37 7.89
C LEU A 31 -16.76 8.94 7.52
N ALA A 32 -18.03 8.56 7.78
CA ALA A 32 -18.52 7.21 7.50
C ALA A 32 -18.43 6.86 6.01
N THR A 33 -18.74 7.81 5.13
CA THR A 33 -18.61 7.65 3.68
C THR A 33 -17.15 7.41 3.28
N THR A 34 -16.23 8.17 3.86
CA THR A 34 -14.79 8.03 3.59
C THR A 34 -14.26 6.68 4.06
N GLU A 35 -14.59 6.26 5.28
CA GLU A 35 -14.22 4.95 5.82
C GLU A 35 -14.75 3.80 4.95
N GLN A 36 -15.99 3.90 4.46
CA GLN A 36 -16.56 2.90 3.58
C GLN A 36 -15.84 2.84 2.22
N ALA A 37 -15.49 4.00 1.65
CA ALA A 37 -14.74 4.06 0.40
C ALA A 37 -13.35 3.42 0.54
N VAL A 38 -12.62 3.76 1.61
CA VAL A 38 -11.31 3.18 1.91
C VAL A 38 -11.40 1.67 2.14
N ALA A 39 -12.39 1.20 2.90
CA ALA A 39 -12.60 -0.23 3.13
C ALA A 39 -12.85 -0.99 1.81
N THR A 40 -13.58 -0.38 0.88
CA THR A 40 -13.85 -0.96 -0.44
C THR A 40 -12.56 -1.03 -1.26
N GLU A 41 -11.79 0.06 -1.34
CA GLU A 41 -10.52 0.11 -2.07
C GLU A 41 -9.52 -0.94 -1.56
N VAL A 42 -9.39 -1.06 -0.24
CA VAL A 42 -8.51 -2.07 0.38
C VAL A 42 -8.99 -3.48 0.06
N ALA A 43 -10.31 -3.75 0.12
CA ALA A 43 -10.85 -5.05 -0.23
C ALA A 43 -10.58 -5.42 -1.69
N ASP A 44 -10.74 -4.47 -2.61
CA ASP A 44 -10.45 -4.66 -4.03
C ASP A 44 -8.96 -4.92 -4.28
N ALA A 45 -8.08 -4.18 -3.60
CA ALA A 45 -6.63 -4.40 -3.69
C ALA A 45 -6.20 -5.77 -3.17
N VAL A 46 -6.81 -6.23 -2.05
CA VAL A 46 -6.58 -7.57 -1.51
C VAL A 46 -7.08 -8.63 -2.50
N ALA A 47 -8.30 -8.50 -3.02
CA ALA A 47 -8.86 -9.45 -3.98
C ALA A 47 -7.99 -9.56 -5.25
N TYR A 48 -7.47 -8.44 -5.74
CA TYR A 48 -6.53 -8.41 -6.85
C TYR A 48 -5.23 -9.16 -6.53
N ALA A 49 -4.64 -8.91 -5.36
CA ALA A 49 -3.40 -9.57 -4.93
C ALA A 49 -3.58 -11.09 -4.74
N GLU A 50 -4.71 -11.52 -4.17
CA GLU A 50 -5.06 -12.93 -3.98
C GLU A 50 -5.34 -13.64 -5.31
N ALA A 51 -5.89 -12.94 -6.31
CA ALA A 51 -6.08 -13.46 -7.66
C ALA A 51 -4.77 -13.50 -8.48
N GLY A 52 -3.69 -12.92 -7.96
CA GLY A 52 -2.38 -12.90 -8.61
C GLY A 52 -1.78 -14.30 -8.79
N THR A 53 -1.10 -14.52 -9.91
CA THR A 53 -0.35 -15.76 -10.15
C THR A 53 1.06 -15.64 -9.60
N LEU A 54 1.62 -16.75 -9.10
CA LEU A 54 3.04 -16.81 -8.75
C LEU A 54 3.90 -16.66 -10.01
N GLU A 55 4.98 -15.88 -9.91
CA GLU A 55 6.01 -15.80 -10.95
C GLU A 55 6.79 -17.12 -11.07
N SER A 56 7.50 -17.30 -12.18
CA SER A 56 8.34 -18.49 -12.37
C SER A 56 9.44 -18.57 -11.32
N VAL A 57 9.79 -19.79 -10.90
CA VAL A 57 10.95 -20.02 -10.05
C VAL A 57 12.26 -19.55 -10.69
N ASP A 58 12.32 -19.49 -12.03
CA ASP A 58 13.48 -19.01 -12.78
C ASP A 58 13.74 -17.51 -12.57
N ASP A 59 12.71 -16.77 -12.15
CA ASP A 59 12.75 -15.32 -12.00
C ASP A 59 13.22 -14.87 -10.61
N LEU A 60 13.39 -15.78 -9.66
CA LEU A 60 13.71 -15.47 -8.26
C LEU A 60 15.03 -14.68 -8.07
N THR A 61 15.98 -14.81 -9.00
CA THR A 61 17.30 -14.15 -8.92
C THR A 61 17.46 -12.95 -9.85
N ARG A 62 16.40 -12.59 -10.59
CA ARG A 62 16.41 -11.60 -11.69
C ARG A 62 17.02 -10.26 -11.27
N ASP A 63 16.66 -9.76 -10.09
CA ASP A 63 17.01 -8.40 -9.64
C ASP A 63 18.11 -8.37 -8.57
N ILE A 64 18.90 -9.45 -8.43
CA ILE A 64 20.04 -9.48 -7.49
C ILE A 64 21.19 -8.60 -7.98
N MET A 65 21.41 -8.54 -9.29
CA MET A 65 22.45 -7.73 -9.91
C MET A 65 21.81 -6.80 -10.94
N THR A 66 22.32 -5.57 -11.03
CA THR A 66 21.95 -4.67 -12.13
C THR A 66 22.26 -5.36 -13.46
N PRO A 67 21.29 -5.44 -14.41
CA PRO A 67 21.50 -6.10 -15.69
C PRO A 67 22.69 -5.49 -16.44
N ILE A 68 23.64 -6.33 -16.82
CA ILE A 68 24.72 -5.91 -17.70
C ILE A 68 24.10 -5.80 -19.09
N MET A 69 24.03 -4.58 -19.63
CA MET A 69 23.58 -4.34 -21.00
C MET A 69 24.37 -5.25 -21.94
N LYS A 70 23.70 -6.18 -22.64
CA LYS A 70 24.37 -6.96 -23.68
C LYS A 70 24.82 -5.99 -24.77
N SER A 71 26.13 -5.84 -24.91
CA SER A 71 26.74 -5.05 -25.98
C SER A 71 26.39 -5.67 -27.34
N SER A 72 25.80 -4.89 -28.24
CA SER A 72 25.36 -5.34 -29.58
C SER A 72 26.51 -5.73 -30.53
N VAL A 73 27.76 -5.73 -30.06
CA VAL A 73 28.93 -6.04 -30.90
C VAL A 73 29.16 -7.55 -31.04
N ALA A 74 28.52 -8.38 -30.20
CA ALA A 74 28.71 -9.84 -30.23
C ALA A 74 27.74 -10.60 -31.16
N GLU A 75 26.61 -10.01 -31.57
CA GLU A 75 25.62 -10.67 -32.46
C GLU A 75 25.97 -10.56 -33.95
N ALA A 76 26.92 -9.69 -34.34
CA ALA A 76 27.31 -9.48 -35.74
C ALA A 76 28.45 -10.41 -36.22
N LEU A 77 28.91 -11.36 -35.39
CA LEU A 77 30.02 -12.28 -35.72
C LEU A 77 29.65 -13.78 -35.59
N SER A 78 28.36 -14.11 -35.60
CA SER A 78 27.87 -15.48 -35.84
C SER A 78 27.00 -15.53 -37.09
#